data_AF-A0A1I2W8N4-F1
#
_entry.id   AF-A0A1I2W8N4-F1
#
_cell.length_a   1.000
_cell.length_b   1.000
_cell.length_c   1.000
_cell.angle_alpha   90.00
_cell.angle_beta   90.00
_cell.angle_gamma   90.00
#
_symmetry.space_group_name_H-M   'P 1'
#
loop_
_entity.id
_entity.type
_entity.pdbx_description
1 polymer ?
#
loop_
_entity_poly.entity_id
_entity_poly.type
_entity_poly.pdbx_seq_one_letter_code
_entity_poly.pdbx_strand_id
1 'polypeptide(L)' 'DCLSRHEFVSYQDAYQVISDYIQFYNKRRMHGSLSDLSPLEFINELAAGKVKPFIVKV' A
#
# COMPACT_ATOMS: atom_id res chain seq x y z
N ASP A 1 3.14 -11.77 3.62
CA ASP A 1 1.76 -11.35 3.38
C ASP A 1 1.10 -11.08 4.74
N CYS A 2 0.28 -10.03 4.89
CA CYS A 2 -0.32 -9.70 6.20
C CYS A 2 -1.30 -10.80 6.65
N LEU A 3 -2.09 -11.32 5.72
CA LEU A 3 -3.12 -12.32 5.99
C LEU A 3 -2.51 -13.71 6.20
N SER A 4 -1.36 -14.00 5.56
CA SER A 4 -0.67 -15.28 5.74
C SER A 4 0.15 -15.38 7.04
N ARG A 5 0.27 -14.28 7.81
CA ARG A 5 1.15 -14.19 9.00
C ARG A 5 0.38 -14.17 10.32
N HIS A 6 -0.94 -14.04 10.28
CA HIS A 6 -1.76 -13.87 11.48
C HIS A 6 -2.90 -14.88 11.46
N GLU A 7 -3.06 -15.59 12.57
CA GLU A 7 -4.34 -16.21 12.92
C GLU A 7 -5.14 -15.18 13.70
N PHE A 8 -6.36 -14.90 13.26
CA PHE A 8 -7.22 -13.90 13.90
C PHE A 8 -8.14 -14.56 14.91
N VAL A 9 -8.17 -14.02 16.12
CA VAL A 9 -8.98 -14.54 17.23
C VAL A 9 -10.45 -14.09 17.11
N SER A 10 -10.70 -12.93 16.50
CA SER A 10 -12.03 -12.41 16.23
C SER A 10 -12.07 -11.55 14.95
N TYR A 11 -13.27 -11.24 14.49
CA TYR A 11 -13.45 -10.31 13.36
C TYR A 11 -12.92 -8.91 13.70
N GLN A 12 -13.12 -8.44 14.93
CA GLN A 12 -12.65 -7.14 15.40
C GLN A 12 -11.13 -7.06 15.36
N ASP A 13 -10.44 -8.12 15.80
CA ASP A 13 -8.98 -8.20 15.75
C ASP A 13 -8.49 -8.19 14.29
N ALA A 14 -9.14 -8.97 13.43
CA ALA A 14 -8.83 -8.99 12.01
C ALA A 14 -9.02 -7.60 11.38
N TYR A 15 -10.13 -6.93 11.68
CA TYR A 15 -10.43 -5.61 11.16
C TYR A 15 -9.36 -4.60 11.56
N GLN A 16 -8.95 -4.59 12.84
CA GLN A 16 -7.93 -3.68 13.34
C GLN A 16 -6.58 -3.92 12.64
N VAL A 17 -6.10 -5.16 12.64
CA VAL A 17 -4.80 -5.53 12.06
C VAL A 17 -4.78 -5.22 10.56
N ILE A 18 -5.85 -5.56 9.83
CA ILE A 18 -5.94 -5.31 8.38
C ILE A 18 -6.00 -3.80 8.10
N SER A 19 -6.79 -3.04 8.87
CA SER A 19 -6.89 -1.59 8.72
C SER A 19 -5.53 -0.91 8.92
N ASP A 20 -4.81 -1.28 9.98
CA ASP A 20 -3.47 -0.76 10.26
C ASP A 20 -2.48 -1.12 9.16
N TYR A 21 -2.54 -2.36 8.67
CA TYR A 21 -1.72 -2.80 7.55
C TYR A 21 -2.04 -2.03 6.26
N ILE A 22 -3.30 -1.80 5.94
CA ILE A 22 -3.72 -0.99 4.76
C ILE A 22 -3.14 0.42 4.87
N GLN A 23 -3.24 1.05 6.04
CA GLN A 23 -2.68 2.39 6.25
C GLN A 23 -1.15 2.39 6.08
N PHE A 24 -0.45 1.40 6.65
CA PHE A 24 0.98 1.24 6.46
C PHE A 24 1.33 1.02 4.98
N TYR A 25 0.66 0.11 4.31
CA TYR A 25 0.91 -0.25 2.91
C TYR A 25 0.76 0.96 1.98
N ASN A 26 -0.29 1.75 2.19
CA ASN A 26 -0.63 2.87 1.31
C ASN A 26 0.17 4.14 1.62
N LYS A 27 0.60 4.35 2.87
CA LYS A 27 1.22 5.62 3.29
C LYS A 27 2.71 5.53 3.59
N ARG A 28 3.26 4.34 3.81
CA ARG A 28 4.61 4.16 4.38
C ARG A 28 5.44 3.06 3.70
N ARG A 29 4.81 1.98 3.23
CA ARG A 29 5.53 0.89 2.56
C ARG A 29 6.05 1.37 1.21
N MET A 30 7.36 1.27 0.99
CA MET A 30 7.99 1.54 -0.31
C MET A 30 7.74 0.37 -1.28
N HIS A 31 7.46 0.69 -2.54
CA HIS A 31 7.26 -0.29 -3.60
C HIS A 31 8.22 -0.02 -4.75
N GLY A 32 9.08 -0.98 -5.08
CA GLY A 32 10.04 -0.83 -6.19
C GLY A 32 9.36 -0.59 -7.55
N SER A 33 8.17 -1.14 -7.75
CA SER A 33 7.36 -0.87 -8.95
C SER A 33 6.82 0.56 -9.01
N LEU A 34 6.84 1.31 -7.90
CA LEU A 34 6.41 2.70 -7.80
C LEU A 34 7.61 3.65 -7.61
N SER A 35 8.79 3.30 -8.15
CA SER A 35 10.02 4.09 -7.97
C SER A 35 10.44 4.25 -6.51
N ASP A 36 10.28 3.18 -5.72
CA ASP A 36 10.55 3.14 -4.28
C ASP A 36 9.75 4.14 -3.42
N LEU A 37 8.60 4.60 -3.94
CA LEU A 37 7.64 5.43 -3.22
C LEU A 37 6.54 4.57 -2.59
N SER A 38 5.91 5.09 -1.53
CA SER A 38 4.60 4.58 -1.12
C SER A 38 3.51 4.95 -2.13
N PRO A 39 2.37 4.24 -2.15
CA PRO A 39 1.29 4.55 -3.09
C PRO A 39 0.79 5.99 -2.98
N LEU A 40 0.70 6.54 -1.76
CA LEU A 40 0.31 7.93 -1.54
C LEU A 40 1.35 8.91 -2.11
N GLU A 41 2.64 8.68 -1.86
CA GLU A 41 3.72 9.51 -2.40
C GLU A 41 3.76 9.45 -3.93
N PHE A 42 3.60 8.26 -4.51
CA PHE A 42 3.56 8.10 -5.95
C PHE A 42 2.43 8.93 -6.59
N ILE A 43 1.22 8.90 -6.04
CA ILE A 43 0.09 9.70 -6.54
C ILE A 43 0.39 11.20 -6.43
N ASN A 44 0.97 11.65 -5.31
CA ASN A 44 1.32 13.05 -5.12
C ASN A 44 2.38 13.52 -6.13
N GLU A 45 3.44 12.73 -6.32
CA GLU A 45 4.51 13.04 -7.26
C GLU A 45 4.04 12.93 -8.72
N LEU A 46 3.09 12.04 -9.01
CA LEU A 46 2.44 11.94 -10.32
C LEU A 46 1.62 13.19 -10.62
N ALA A 47 0.84 13.66 -9.65
CA ALA A 47 0.08 14.91 -9.77
C ALA A 47 1.00 16.13 -9.95
N ALA A 48 2.19 16.09 -9.34
CA ALA A 48 3.24 17.10 -9.53
C ALA A 48 4.03 16.94 -10.84
N GLY A 49 3.79 15.89 -11.65
CA GLY A 49 4.47 15.63 -12.91
C GLY A 49 5.92 15.15 -12.77
N LYS A 50 6.32 14.67 -11.58
CA LYS A 50 7.70 14.26 -11.29
C LYS A 50 7.97 12.78 -11.56
N VAL A 51 6.93 11.96 -11.60
CA VAL A 51 7.00 10.54 -11.99
C VAL A 51 6.13 10.26 -13.20
N LYS A 52 6.45 9.19 -13.94
CA LYS A 52 5.68 8.79 -15.14
C LYS A 52 4.56 7.81 -14.76
N PRO A 53 3.37 7.91 -15.38
CA PRO A 53 2.32 6.92 -15.20
C PRO A 53 2.70 5.58 -15.85
N PHE A 54 2.14 4.50 -15.34
CA PHE A 54 2.30 3.15 -15.91
C PHE A 54 1.09 2.80 -16.77
N ILE A 55 1.33 2.19 -17.94
CA ILE A 55 0.28 1.54 -18.72
C ILE A 55 0.21 0.09 -18.26
N VAL A 56 -0.87 -0.26 -17.55
CA VAL A 56 -1.14 -1.65 -17.17
C VAL A 56 -1.89 -2.31 -18.32
N LYS A 57 -1.27 -3.31 -18.96
CA LYS A 57 -1.95 -4.18 -19.93
C LYS A 57 -2.59 -5.33 -19.15
N VAL A 58 -3.91 -5.46 -19.26
CA VAL A 58 -4.72 -6.58 -18.77
C VAL A 58 -5.07 -7.50 -19.92
#